data_AF-A0A351SPT9-F1
#
_entry.id   AF-A0A351SPT9-F1
#
_cell.length_a   1.000
_cell.length_b   1.000
_cell.length_c   1.000
_cell.angle_alpha   90.00
_cell.angle_beta   90.00
_cell.angle_gamma   90.00
#
_symmetry.space_group_name_H-M   'P 1'
#
loop_
_entity.id
_entity.type
_entity.pdbx_description
1 polymer ?
#
loop_
_entity_poly.entity_id
_entity_poly.type
_entity_poly.pdbx_seq_one_letter_code
_entity_poly.pdbx_strand_id
1 'polypeptide(L)' 'MKRKFWNVLEAWDKRKDKMPLMVVGPRQVGKTYIIDEYCKSNYQNYCYINLFEDKRPIDWFKDLDSFSKKIE' A
#
# COMPACT_ATOMS: atom_id res chain seq x y z
N MET A 1 13.30 -17.09 -10.55
CA MET A 1 12.38 -16.59 -11.61
C MET A 1 11.58 -15.41 -11.05
N LYS A 2 11.69 -14.21 -11.64
CA LYS A 2 10.91 -13.03 -11.19
C LYS A 2 9.51 -13.03 -11.82
N ARG A 3 8.46 -12.72 -11.04
CA ARG A 3 7.07 -12.64 -11.54
C ARG A 3 6.95 -11.45 -12.49
N LYS A 4 6.17 -11.57 -13.58
CA LYS A 4 5.93 -10.48 -14.55
C LYS A 4 5.45 -9.17 -13.90
N PHE A 5 4.64 -9.29 -12.85
CA PHE A 5 4.10 -8.14 -12.12
C PHE A 5 5.17 -7.31 -11.38
N TRP A 6 6.37 -7.87 -11.14
CA TRP A 6 7.49 -7.14 -10.55
C TRP A 6 7.85 -5.89 -11.35
N ASN A 7 7.87 -6.01 -12.69
CA ASN A 7 8.20 -4.89 -13.57
C ASN A 7 7.15 -3.77 -13.52
N VAL A 8 5.89 -4.11 -13.19
CA VAL A 8 4.81 -3.12 -12.98
C VAL A 8 5.06 -2.33 -11.70
N LEU A 9 5.48 -3.00 -10.63
CA LEU A 9 5.83 -2.35 -9.36
C LEU A 9 7.05 -1.43 -9.54
N GLU A 10 8.09 -1.90 -10.22
CA GLU A 10 9.29 -1.11 -10.50
C GLU A 10 8.99 0.12 -11.37
N ALA A 11 8.15 -0.03 -12.40
CA ALA A 11 7.71 1.10 -13.21
C ALA A 11 6.87 2.08 -12.39
N TRP A 12 5.99 1.59 -11.50
CA TRP A 12 5.20 2.44 -10.62
C TRP A 12 6.05 3.26 -9.65
N ASP A 13 7.02 2.62 -9.00
CA ASP A 13 7.93 3.23 -8.02
C ASP A 13 8.75 4.38 -8.64
N LYS A 14 9.13 4.24 -9.91
CA LYS A 14 9.88 5.27 -10.65
C LYS A 14 9.02 6.42 -11.17
N ARG A 15 7.69 6.39 -11.01
CA ARG A 15 6.82 7.47 -11.50
C ARG A 15 7.02 8.77 -10.70
N LYS A 16 7.04 9.89 -11.42
CA LYS A 16 7.16 11.24 -10.83
C LYS A 16 5.86 11.74 -10.21
N ASP A 17 4.71 11.26 -10.68
CA ASP A 17 3.38 11.75 -10.33
C ASP A 17 2.89 11.26 -8.95
N LYS A 18 3.68 10.46 -8.22
CA LYS A 18 3.41 9.97 -6.84
C LYS A 18 2.02 9.34 -6.66
N MET A 19 1.39 8.93 -7.76
CA MET A 19 0.03 8.38 -7.72
C MET A 19 0.03 6.99 -7.08
N PRO A 20 -0.94 6.69 -6.19
CA PRO A 20 -1.06 5.37 -5.59
C PRO A 20 -1.39 4.31 -6.64
N LEU A 21 -0.86 3.09 -6.45
CA LEU A 21 -1.15 1.94 -7.30
C LEU A 21 -2.25 1.08 -6.67
N MET A 22 -3.36 0.92 -7.39
CA MET A 22 -4.42 -0.01 -7.02
C MET A 22 -4.21 -1.36 -7.71
N VAL A 23 -4.13 -2.46 -6.94
CA VAL A 23 -3.92 -3.81 -7.46
C VAL A 23 -5.16 -4.68 -7.23
N VAL A 24 -5.95 -4.90 -8.29
CA VAL A 24 -7.23 -5.61 -8.25
C VAL A 24 -7.13 -6.96 -8.97
N GLY A 25 -7.84 -7.97 -8.49
CA GLY A 25 -7.93 -9.28 -9.13
C GLY A 25 -8.44 -10.38 -8.19
N PRO A 26 -8.52 -11.64 -8.66
CA PRO A 26 -9.08 -12.75 -7.89
C PRO A 26 -8.39 -12.98 -6.53
N ARG A 27 -9.12 -13.50 -5.54
CA ARG A 27 -8.53 -13.84 -4.22
C ARG A 27 -7.47 -14.94 -4.37
N GLN A 28 -6.52 -14.98 -3.43
CA GLN A 28 -5.50 -16.04 -3.32
C GLN A 28 -4.51 -16.22 -4.51
N VAL A 29 -4.42 -15.26 -5.43
CA VAL A 29 -3.42 -15.28 -6.53
C VAL A 29 -2.02 -14.75 -6.14
N GLY A 30 -1.82 -14.46 -4.85
CA GLY A 30 -0.55 -13.96 -4.32
C GLY A 30 -0.27 -12.48 -4.61
N LYS A 31 -1.31 -11.63 -4.63
CA LYS A 31 -1.17 -10.15 -4.77
C LYS A 31 -0.44 -9.54 -3.57
N THR A 32 -0.91 -9.85 -2.36
CA THR A 32 -0.29 -9.39 -1.11
C THR A 32 1.18 -9.79 -1.03
N TYR A 33 1.47 -11.06 -1.35
CA TYR A 33 2.83 -11.60 -1.33
C TYR A 33 3.80 -10.82 -2.22
N ILE A 34 3.44 -10.57 -3.50
CA ILE A 34 4.37 -9.91 -4.42
C ILE A 34 4.61 -8.44 -4.07
N ILE A 35 3.62 -7.75 -3.49
CA ILE A 35 3.76 -6.37 -3.04
C ILE A 35 4.65 -6.31 -1.80
N ASP A 36 4.40 -7.16 -0.80
CA ASP A 36 5.19 -7.23 0.43
C ASP A 36 6.65 -7.61 0.14
N GLU A 37 6.90 -8.60 -0.72
CA GLU A 37 8.24 -9.01 -1.13
C GLU A 37 8.99 -7.88 -1.87
N TYR A 38 8.30 -7.14 -2.74
CA TYR A 38 8.87 -5.97 -3.40
C TYR A 38 9.25 -4.89 -2.38
N CYS A 39 8.37 -4.60 -1.42
CA CYS A 39 8.65 -3.59 -0.40
C CYS A 39 9.85 -3.98 0.48
N LYS A 40 9.90 -5.23 0.97
CA LYS A 40 11.04 -5.76 1.74
C LYS A 40 12.37 -5.67 1.01
N SER A 41 12.35 -5.87 -0.30
CA SER A 41 13.57 -5.90 -1.12
C SER A 41 14.08 -4.52 -1.52
N ASN A 42 13.21 -3.52 -1.62
CA ASN A 42 13.55 -2.21 -2.21
C ASN A 42 13.55 -1.05 -1.20
N TYR A 43 12.95 -1.22 -0.02
CA TYR A 43 12.94 -0.18 1.01
C TYR A 43 13.50 -0.71 2.33
N GLN A 44 14.38 0.08 2.94
CA GLN A 44 14.85 -0.20 4.29
C GLN A 44 13.70 -0.20 5.31
N ASN A 45 12.71 0.68 5.11
CA ASN A 45 11.54 0.82 5.97
C ASN A 45 10.28 0.93 5.12
N TYR A 46 9.24 0.17 5.46
CA TYR A 46 7.91 0.28 4.86
C TYR A 46 6.83 -0.08 5.90
N CYS A 47 5.63 0.44 5.72
CA CYS A 47 4.49 0.15 6.58
C CYS A 47 3.52 -0.80 5.87
N TYR A 48 3.22 -1.92 6.51
CA TYR A 48 2.19 -2.86 6.06
C TYR A 48 0.97 -2.74 6.96
N ILE A 49 -0.19 -2.44 6.36
CA ILE A 49 -1.46 -2.30 7.08
C ILE A 49 -2.44 -3.32 6.52
N ASN A 50 -2.80 -4.31 7.35
CA ASN A 50 -3.87 -5.25 7.04
C ASN A 50 -5.18 -4.77 7.66
N LEU A 51 -6.05 -4.14 6.88
CA LEU A 51 -7.31 -3.58 7.37
C LEU A 51 -8.31 -4.62 7.93
N PHE A 52 -8.11 -5.92 7.69
CA PHE A 52 -8.94 -6.96 8.28
C PHE A 52 -8.52 -7.33 9.71
N GLU A 53 -7.25 -7.14 10.04
CA GLU A 53 -6.66 -7.59 11.31
C GLU A 53 -6.26 -6.40 12.19
N ASP A 54 -5.85 -5.30 11.57
CA ASP A 54 -5.33 -4.12 12.24
C ASP A 54 -6.45 -3.13 12.57
N LYS A 55 -6.70 -2.96 13.87
CA LYS A 55 -7.66 -1.98 14.38
C LYS A 55 -7.06 -0.59 14.62
N ARG A 56 -5.72 -0.45 14.64
CA ARG A 56 -5.04 0.83 14.89
C ARG A 56 -5.45 1.95 13.93
N PRO A 57 -5.66 1.68 12.61
CA PRO A 57 -6.16 2.70 11.71
C PRO A 57 -7.47 3.34 12.19
N ILE A 58 -8.39 2.56 12.77
CA ILE A 58 -9.66 3.08 13.28
C ILE A 58 -9.40 4.16 14.33
N ASP A 59 -8.45 3.93 15.23
CA ASP A 59 -8.13 4.89 16.28
C ASP A 59 -7.42 6.13 15.72
N TRP A 60 -6.49 5.98 14.78
CA TRP A 60 -5.87 7.12 14.07
C TRP A 60 -6.90 8.01 13.38
N PHE A 61 -7.95 7.41 12.80
CA PHE A 61 -9.01 8.14 12.11
C PHE A 61 -10.03 8.80 13.04
N LYS A 62 -10.19 8.34 14.29
CA LYS A 62 -11.05 9.05 15.29
C LYS A 62 -10.46 10.40 15.70
N ASP A 63 -9.14 10.48 15.81
CA ASP A 63 -8.46 11.74 16.15
C ASP A 63 -8.46 12.74 14.97
N LEU A 64 -8.73 12.25 13.75
CA LEU A 64 -8.80 13.03 12.51
C LEU A 64 -10.12 13.80 12.33
N ASP A 65 -11.13 13.65 13.20
CA ASP A 65 -12.35 14.48 13.18
C ASP A 65 -12.06 15.99 13.40
N SER A 66 -10.81 16.37 13.76
CA SER A 66 -10.36 17.77 13.73
C SER A 66 -9.94 18.28 12.34
N PHE A 67 -9.66 17.41 11.36
CA PHE A 67 -9.25 17.80 10.01
C PHE A 67 -10.42 18.25 9.14
N SER A 68 -11.62 17.68 9.34
CA SER A 68 -12.84 18.13 8.66
C SER A 68 -13.25 19.55 9.05
N LYS A 69 -12.85 20.00 10.26
CA LYS A 69 -13.07 21.37 10.76
C LYS A 69 -12.11 22.44 10.20
N LYS A 70 -11.11 22.08 9.41
CA LYS A 70 -10.12 23.01 8.84
C LYS A 70 -10.32 23.32 7.35
N ILE A 71 -11.44 22.90 6.78
CA ILE A 71 -11.86 23.27 5.42
C ILE A 71 -13.17 24.08 5.53
N GLU A 72 -13.10 25.20 6.22
CA GLU A 72 -14.02 26.35 6.11
C GLU A 72 -13.19 27.62 6.00
#